data_AF-A0A3C0WRN4-F1
#
_entry.id   AF-A0A3C0WRN4-F1
#
_cell.length_a   1.000
_cell.length_b   1.000
_cell.length_c   1.000
_cell.angle_alpha   90.00
_cell.angle_beta   90.00
_cell.angle_gamma   90.00
#
_symmetry.space_group_name_H-M   'P 1'
#
loop_
_entity.id
_entity.type
_entity.pdbx_description
1 polymer ?
#
loop_
_entity_poly.entity_id
_entity_poly.type
_entity_poly.pdbx_seq_one_letter_code
_entity_poly.pdbx_strand_id
1 'polypeptide(L)'
;MNPIRWGIIGCGDVTEVKSGPALQKADGSQLVAVMRRNGALARDYAERHGVPRWYDNAQALIDDPEVDAVYIATPPYMHKAYTLAVARAGKPVYVEKPMALNAAECQEMIDACAIAGVPLFVAYYRRALPRFVKIKELADSGVLGSLRYVEILLTQPDKPLADDEQPWRVQPEIAGGGHFVDLASHTLDFLDYVLSPVKSVRGFARNQGAAYPAEDIVSGAFEFESGVLGSGLWSFSSFEDADRVTLVGSAGKMTFATFAAEPVVLETAAGRQIFDIPHPAHVQQPLIQQVVDELHGQCRCVSTGENGLRTTRVMQQLLADYYRE
;
A
#
# COMPACT_ATOMS: atom_id res chain seq x y z
N MET A 1 10.43 -23.14 15.30
CA MET A 1 11.28 -22.27 14.45
C MET A 1 11.61 -21.02 15.25
N ASN A 2 12.81 -20.48 15.12
CA ASN A 2 13.14 -19.22 15.81
C ASN A 2 12.31 -18.08 15.17
N PRO A 3 11.81 -17.12 15.97
CA PRO A 3 11.04 -16.01 15.42
C PRO A 3 11.92 -15.14 14.51
N ILE A 4 11.32 -14.56 13.46
CA ILE A 4 11.98 -13.52 12.65
C ILE A 4 12.08 -12.25 13.50
N ARG A 5 13.29 -11.76 13.72
CA ARG A 5 13.56 -10.54 14.50
C ARG A 5 13.56 -9.33 13.57
N TRP A 6 12.59 -8.45 13.73
CA TRP A 6 12.37 -7.28 12.88
C TRP A 6 13.03 -6.03 13.44
N GLY A 7 13.58 -5.23 12.53
CA GLY A 7 13.92 -3.83 12.74
C GLY A 7 12.97 -2.91 11.96
N ILE A 8 12.51 -1.80 12.55
CA ILE A 8 11.71 -0.79 11.83
C ILE A 8 12.55 0.47 11.58
N ILE A 9 12.65 0.89 10.32
CA ILE A 9 13.17 2.20 9.95
C ILE A 9 11.99 3.15 9.73
N GLY A 10 11.84 4.16 10.59
CA GLY A 10 10.71 5.10 10.56
C GLY A 10 9.53 4.62 11.40
N CYS A 11 9.35 5.21 12.58
CA CYS A 11 8.23 4.90 13.48
C CYS A 11 7.29 6.10 13.61
N GLY A 12 6.57 6.40 12.53
CA GLY A 12 5.48 7.39 12.52
C GLY A 12 4.12 6.76 12.80
N ASP A 13 3.04 7.50 12.59
CA ASP A 13 1.67 7.10 12.96
C ASP A 13 1.24 5.72 12.45
N VAL A 14 1.76 5.28 11.29
CA VAL A 14 1.44 3.96 10.73
C VAL A 14 1.89 2.81 11.63
N THR A 15 2.99 2.98 12.36
CA THR A 15 3.57 1.94 13.21
C THR A 15 2.96 1.92 14.61
N GLU A 16 2.27 2.97 15.04
CA GLU A 16 1.66 3.06 16.38
C GLU A 16 0.55 2.01 16.59
N VAL A 17 -0.25 1.75 15.56
CA VAL A 17 -1.36 0.78 15.66
C VAL A 17 -1.26 -0.28 14.59
N LYS A 18 -0.89 0.05 13.34
CA LYS A 18 -1.11 -0.87 12.21
C LYS A 18 -0.01 -1.91 12.09
N SER A 19 1.25 -1.49 11.97
CA SER A 19 2.38 -2.38 11.64
C SER A 19 3.27 -2.75 12.83
N GLY A 20 3.56 -1.83 13.75
CA GLY A 20 4.43 -2.11 14.91
C GLY A 20 3.89 -3.24 15.80
N PRO A 21 2.67 -3.11 16.34
CA PRO A 21 2.03 -4.20 17.08
C PRO A 21 1.82 -5.47 16.26
N ALA A 22 1.58 -5.36 14.95
CA ALA A 22 1.42 -6.52 14.08
C ALA A 22 2.71 -7.34 13.95
N LEU A 23 3.87 -6.70 13.83
CA LEU A 23 5.18 -7.37 13.81
C LEU A 23 5.50 -8.08 15.12
N GLN A 24 4.94 -7.64 16.25
CA GLN A 24 5.05 -8.33 17.54
C GLN A 24 4.07 -9.50 17.68
N LYS A 25 2.90 -9.42 17.02
CA LYS A 25 1.77 -10.34 17.21
C LYS A 25 1.66 -11.43 16.16
N ALA A 26 2.34 -11.31 15.02
CA ALA A 26 2.40 -12.38 14.03
C ALA A 26 3.14 -13.59 14.61
N ASP A 27 2.61 -14.79 14.35
CA ASP A 27 3.18 -16.03 14.84
C ASP A 27 4.56 -16.24 14.20
N GLY A 28 5.57 -16.52 15.02
CA GLY A 28 6.94 -16.65 14.55
C GLY A 28 7.62 -15.31 14.23
N SER A 29 7.13 -14.20 14.77
CA SER A 29 7.67 -12.85 14.57
C SER A 29 7.99 -12.16 15.89
N GLN A 30 8.99 -11.28 15.89
CA GLN A 30 9.32 -10.42 17.01
C GLN A 30 9.84 -9.06 16.53
N LEU A 31 9.36 -7.95 17.08
CA LEU A 31 9.96 -6.63 16.88
C LEU A 31 11.07 -6.40 17.90
N VAL A 32 12.33 -6.27 17.45
CA VAL A 32 13.49 -6.16 18.35
C VAL A 32 14.18 -4.79 18.29
N ALA A 33 14.01 -4.05 17.20
CA ALA A 33 14.67 -2.77 17.00
C ALA A 33 13.77 -1.76 16.28
N VAL A 34 13.87 -0.50 16.67
CA VAL A 34 13.22 0.63 15.98
C VAL A 34 14.21 1.74 15.74
N MET A 35 13.97 2.53 14.68
CA MET A 35 14.79 3.67 14.35
C MET A 35 13.93 4.89 14.02
N ARG A 36 14.32 6.05 14.56
CA ARG A 36 13.91 7.37 14.07
C ARG A 36 15.10 8.32 14.07
N ARG A 37 15.19 9.22 13.08
CA ARG A 37 16.21 10.28 13.03
C ARG A 37 16.33 11.09 14.33
N ASN A 38 15.20 11.31 15.03
CA ASN A 38 15.20 11.87 16.37
C ASN A 38 15.25 10.73 17.40
N GLY A 39 16.40 10.53 18.03
CA GLY A 39 16.63 9.46 19.01
C GLY A 39 15.70 9.51 20.21
N ALA A 40 15.29 10.71 20.67
CA ALA A 40 14.33 10.81 21.77
C ALA A 40 12.97 10.22 21.39
N LEU A 41 12.52 10.44 20.15
CA LEU A 41 11.28 9.85 19.64
C LEU A 41 11.41 8.35 19.33
N ALA A 42 12.60 7.89 18.93
CA ALA A 42 12.85 6.46 18.76
C ALA A 42 12.77 5.72 20.11
N ARG A 43 13.38 6.31 21.14
CA ARG A 43 13.35 5.81 22.51
C ARG A 43 11.93 5.79 23.08
N ASP A 44 11.19 6.88 22.95
CA ASP A 44 9.79 6.97 23.39
C ASP A 44 8.93 5.86 22.76
N TYR A 45 9.03 5.69 21.44
CA TYR A 45 8.32 4.63 20.74
C TYR A 45 8.70 3.25 21.28
N ALA A 46 9.99 2.98 21.46
CA ALA A 46 10.48 1.71 21.97
C ALA A 46 9.95 1.41 23.38
N GLU A 47 9.97 2.40 24.28
CA GLU A 47 9.46 2.27 25.65
C GLU A 47 7.93 2.01 25.66
N ARG A 48 7.14 2.77 24.88
CA ARG A 48 5.68 2.60 24.81
C ARG A 48 5.24 1.28 24.18
N HIS A 49 6.01 0.78 23.22
CA HIS A 49 5.69 -0.44 22.46
C HIS A 49 6.44 -1.68 22.93
N GLY A 50 7.26 -1.58 23.99
CA GLY A 50 8.01 -2.70 24.54
C GLY A 50 9.10 -3.25 23.61
N VAL A 51 9.69 -2.41 22.75
CA VAL A 51 10.78 -2.80 21.85
C VAL A 51 12.12 -2.66 22.57
N PRO A 52 12.98 -3.70 22.60
CA PRO A 52 14.15 -3.71 23.46
C PRO A 52 15.28 -2.78 23.00
N ARG A 53 15.36 -2.45 21.70
CA ARG A 53 16.42 -1.59 21.15
C ARG A 53 15.84 -0.46 20.32
N TRP A 54 16.52 0.68 20.35
CA TRP A 54 16.22 1.82 19.51
C TRP A 54 17.50 2.45 18.99
N TYR A 55 17.40 3.08 17.82
CA TYR A 55 18.51 3.73 17.13
C TYR A 55 18.07 5.10 16.60
N ASP A 56 19.02 6.01 16.48
CA ASP A 56 18.87 7.27 15.76
C ASP A 56 19.57 7.29 14.39
N ASN A 57 20.23 6.17 14.06
CA ASN A 57 20.96 5.95 12.83
C ASN A 57 20.44 4.69 12.11
N ALA A 58 20.13 4.82 10.81
CA ALA A 58 19.60 3.72 10.01
C ALA A 58 20.59 2.57 9.89
N GLN A 59 21.85 2.91 9.59
CA GLN A 59 22.89 1.93 9.34
C GLN A 59 23.17 1.10 10.60
N ALA A 60 23.13 1.70 11.79
CA ALA A 60 23.27 0.98 13.04
C ALA A 60 22.17 -0.08 13.27
N LEU A 61 20.91 0.19 12.90
CA LEU A 61 19.83 -0.81 12.93
C LEU A 61 20.03 -1.88 11.84
N ILE A 62 20.45 -1.46 10.64
CA ILE A 62 20.70 -2.37 9.51
C ILE A 62 21.84 -3.33 9.82
N ASP A 63 22.89 -2.87 10.52
CA ASP A 63 24.07 -3.67 10.86
C ASP A 63 23.89 -4.49 12.15
N ASP A 64 22.79 -4.33 12.88
CA ASP A 64 22.53 -5.09 14.10
C ASP A 64 22.41 -6.59 13.78
N PRO A 65 23.31 -7.47 14.28
CA PRO A 65 23.23 -8.91 14.05
C PRO A 65 21.99 -9.55 14.67
N GLU A 66 21.29 -8.82 15.55
CA GLU A 66 20.06 -9.27 16.16
C GLU A 66 18.80 -8.94 15.35
N VAL A 67 18.94 -8.26 14.21
CA VAL A 67 17.86 -7.96 13.27
C VAL A 67 17.98 -8.86 12.04
N ASP A 68 16.98 -9.69 11.79
CA ASP A 68 16.94 -10.61 10.66
C ASP A 68 16.34 -9.97 9.41
N ALA A 69 15.29 -9.14 9.58
CA ALA A 69 14.58 -8.48 8.48
C ALA A 69 14.21 -7.02 8.84
N VAL A 70 14.04 -6.16 7.84
CA VAL A 70 13.78 -4.73 8.06
C VAL A 70 12.47 -4.30 7.43
N TYR A 71 11.63 -3.64 8.22
CA TYR A 71 10.45 -2.92 7.77
C TYR A 71 10.76 -1.42 7.60
N ILE A 72 10.55 -0.88 6.40
CA ILE A 72 10.79 0.52 6.07
C ILE A 72 9.45 1.26 6.04
N ALA A 73 9.19 2.09 7.05
CA ALA A 73 7.97 2.89 7.23
C ALA A 73 8.29 4.40 7.25
N THR A 74 9.09 4.83 6.29
CA THR A 74 9.46 6.24 6.08
C THR A 74 8.57 6.89 5.03
N PRO A 75 8.72 8.19 4.73
CA PRO A 75 8.13 8.75 3.53
C PRO A 75 8.72 8.12 2.23
N PRO A 76 7.99 8.12 1.11
CA PRO A 76 8.34 7.39 -0.12
C PRO A 76 9.71 7.71 -0.70
N TYR A 77 10.16 8.97 -0.70
CA TYR A 77 11.47 9.35 -1.24
C TYR A 77 12.66 8.61 -0.58
N MET A 78 12.48 8.09 0.65
CA MET A 78 13.52 7.35 1.37
C MET A 78 13.47 5.84 1.14
N HIS A 79 12.40 5.30 0.56
CA HIS A 79 12.18 3.86 0.42
C HIS A 79 13.29 3.19 -0.39
N LYS A 80 13.66 3.77 -1.53
CA LYS A 80 14.73 3.24 -2.38
C LYS A 80 16.06 3.19 -1.63
N ALA A 81 16.48 4.32 -1.05
CA ALA A 81 17.77 4.42 -0.39
C ALA A 81 17.92 3.40 0.75
N TYR A 82 16.88 3.23 1.57
CA TYR A 82 16.90 2.24 2.65
C TYR A 82 16.77 0.81 2.14
N THR A 83 15.96 0.55 1.12
CA THR A 83 15.84 -0.80 0.53
C THR A 83 17.19 -1.28 -0.01
N LEU A 84 17.91 -0.42 -0.73
CA LEU A 84 19.25 -0.71 -1.25
C LEU A 84 20.25 -0.96 -0.11
N ALA A 85 20.17 -0.22 1.00
CA ALA A 85 21.04 -0.42 2.16
C ALA A 85 20.76 -1.74 2.89
N VAL A 86 19.48 -2.06 3.11
CA VAL A 86 19.05 -3.32 3.73
C VAL A 86 19.42 -4.53 2.86
N ALA A 87 19.18 -4.44 1.55
CA ALA A 87 19.55 -5.49 0.59
C ALA A 87 21.06 -5.74 0.59
N ARG A 88 21.90 -4.69 0.60
CA ARG A 88 23.35 -4.83 0.72
C ARG A 88 23.80 -5.53 2.00
N ALA A 89 23.04 -5.39 3.08
CA ALA A 89 23.30 -6.11 4.34
C ALA A 89 22.80 -7.57 4.32
N GLY A 90 22.22 -8.04 3.21
CA GLY A 90 21.71 -9.41 3.06
C GLY A 90 20.45 -9.69 3.86
N LYS A 91 19.65 -8.67 4.18
CA LYS A 91 18.42 -8.80 4.97
C LYS A 91 17.16 -8.68 4.10
N PRO A 92 16.12 -9.50 4.33
CA PRO A 92 14.80 -9.30 3.74
C PRO A 92 14.25 -7.89 3.97
N VAL A 93 13.55 -7.38 2.95
CA VAL A 93 12.96 -6.03 2.97
C VAL A 93 11.44 -6.12 2.96
N TYR A 94 10.79 -5.46 3.91
CA TYR A 94 9.36 -5.13 3.85
C TYR A 94 9.24 -3.60 3.80
N VAL A 95 8.64 -3.03 2.76
CA VAL A 95 8.58 -1.57 2.57
C VAL A 95 7.15 -1.06 2.51
N GLU A 96 6.90 0.11 3.09
CA GLU A 96 5.62 0.79 2.97
C GLU A 96 5.25 1.13 1.52
N LYS A 97 3.94 1.30 1.30
CA LYS A 97 3.40 1.78 0.03
C LYS A 97 3.23 3.31 0.08
N PRO A 98 3.28 4.03 -1.06
CA PRO A 98 3.73 3.55 -2.37
C PRO A 98 5.19 3.11 -2.32
N MET A 99 5.55 2.10 -3.12
CA MET A 99 6.84 1.42 -3.02
C MET A 99 8.03 2.38 -3.21
N ALA A 100 7.94 3.29 -4.17
CA ALA A 100 8.91 4.34 -4.44
C ALA A 100 8.23 5.53 -5.14
N LEU A 101 9.00 6.57 -5.50
CA LEU A 101 8.46 7.75 -6.18
C LEU A 101 8.03 7.47 -7.62
N ASN A 102 8.69 6.53 -8.30
CA ASN A 102 8.40 6.20 -9.69
C ASN A 102 8.79 4.75 -10.03
N ALA A 103 8.42 4.31 -11.24
CA ALA A 103 8.65 2.93 -11.68
C ALA A 103 10.15 2.59 -11.84
N ALA A 104 11.01 3.55 -12.20
CA ALA A 104 12.44 3.30 -12.32
C ALA A 104 13.06 3.01 -10.94
N GLU A 105 12.68 3.76 -9.92
CA GLU A 105 13.13 3.50 -8.54
C GLU A 105 12.61 2.16 -8.00
N CYS A 106 11.37 1.79 -8.32
CA CYS A 106 10.85 0.47 -7.97
C CYS A 106 11.70 -0.65 -8.61
N GLN A 107 12.12 -0.48 -9.87
CA GLN A 107 12.99 -1.45 -10.56
C GLN A 107 14.36 -1.53 -9.89
N GLU A 108 14.99 -0.39 -9.56
CA GLU A 108 16.28 -0.37 -8.85
C GLU A 108 16.21 -1.13 -7.51
N MET A 109 15.09 -0.99 -6.78
CA MET A 109 14.87 -1.73 -5.53
C MET A 109 14.75 -3.24 -5.75
N ILE A 110 13.99 -3.66 -6.77
CA ILE A 110 13.84 -5.08 -7.13
C ILE A 110 15.20 -5.68 -7.51
N ASP A 111 15.94 -4.99 -8.38
CA ASP A 111 17.25 -5.44 -8.86
C ASP A 111 18.25 -5.58 -7.70
N ALA A 112 18.27 -4.62 -6.76
CA ALA A 112 19.14 -4.69 -5.59
C ALA A 112 18.84 -5.89 -4.69
N CYS A 113 17.56 -6.16 -4.42
CA CYS A 113 17.14 -7.32 -3.63
C CYS A 113 17.43 -8.64 -4.35
N ALA A 114 17.22 -8.69 -5.68
CA ALA A 114 17.54 -9.85 -6.50
C ALA A 114 19.04 -10.17 -6.51
N ILE A 115 19.90 -9.15 -6.64
CA ILE A 115 21.37 -9.29 -6.58
C ILE A 115 21.81 -9.81 -5.21
N ALA A 116 21.20 -9.32 -4.13
CA ALA A 116 21.51 -9.75 -2.77
C ALA A 116 20.91 -11.12 -2.40
N GLY A 117 20.00 -11.67 -3.22
CA GLY A 117 19.32 -12.93 -2.95
C GLY A 117 18.31 -12.85 -1.79
N VAL A 118 17.72 -11.67 -1.56
CA VAL A 118 16.73 -11.44 -0.49
C VAL A 118 15.37 -11.04 -1.07
N PRO A 119 14.25 -11.39 -0.40
CA PRO A 119 12.93 -11.00 -0.88
C PRO A 119 12.63 -9.52 -0.59
N LEU A 120 11.78 -8.95 -1.45
CA LEU A 120 11.24 -7.60 -1.32
C LEU A 120 9.71 -7.65 -1.29
N PHE A 121 9.15 -7.32 -0.13
CA PHE A 121 7.71 -7.26 0.12
C PHE A 121 7.25 -5.80 0.20
N VAL A 122 6.03 -5.53 -0.27
CA VAL A 122 5.43 -4.18 -0.19
C VAL A 122 4.17 -4.23 0.67
N ALA A 123 3.91 -3.22 1.49
CA ALA A 123 2.81 -3.17 2.47
C ALA A 123 1.41 -2.97 1.87
N TYR A 124 1.08 -3.65 0.76
CA TYR A 124 -0.28 -3.72 0.21
C TYR A 124 -1.16 -4.70 1.00
N TYR A 125 -1.35 -4.42 2.29
CA TYR A 125 -2.03 -5.31 3.25
C TYR A 125 -3.47 -5.65 2.89
N ARG A 126 -4.13 -4.87 2.02
CA ARG A 126 -5.47 -5.18 1.51
C ARG A 126 -5.52 -6.51 0.76
N ARG A 127 -4.42 -6.99 0.18
CA ARG A 127 -4.37 -8.32 -0.46
C ARG A 127 -4.63 -9.49 0.51
N ALA A 128 -4.40 -9.29 1.82
CA ALA A 128 -4.58 -10.30 2.87
C ALA A 128 -5.67 -9.95 3.89
N LEU A 129 -6.27 -8.75 3.82
CA LEU A 129 -7.25 -8.29 4.80
C LEU A 129 -8.59 -9.04 4.62
N PRO A 130 -9.24 -9.56 5.69
CA PRO A 130 -10.39 -10.47 5.55
C PRO A 130 -11.52 -9.96 4.64
N ARG A 131 -11.86 -8.67 4.73
CA ARG A 131 -12.88 -8.04 3.87
C ARG A 131 -12.50 -8.11 2.38
N PHE A 132 -11.23 -7.88 2.06
CA PHE A 132 -10.72 -7.87 0.70
C PHE A 132 -10.44 -9.28 0.16
N VAL A 133 -10.06 -10.21 1.03
CA VAL A 133 -10.06 -11.64 0.71
C VAL A 133 -11.46 -12.08 0.32
N LYS A 134 -12.51 -11.67 1.06
CA LYS A 134 -13.88 -11.98 0.66
C LYS A 134 -14.29 -11.38 -0.68
N ILE A 135 -13.89 -10.13 -0.95
CA ILE A 135 -14.12 -9.49 -2.26
C ILE A 135 -13.50 -10.32 -3.38
N LYS A 136 -12.24 -10.77 -3.20
CA LYS A 136 -11.57 -11.62 -4.18
C LYS A 136 -12.27 -12.97 -4.34
N GLU A 137 -12.64 -13.64 -3.25
CA GLU A 137 -13.40 -14.91 -3.29
C GLU A 137 -14.69 -14.76 -4.10
N LEU A 138 -15.45 -13.68 -3.89
CA LEU A 138 -16.68 -13.42 -4.64
C LEU A 138 -16.38 -13.18 -6.12
N ALA A 139 -15.36 -12.40 -6.46
CA ALA A 139 -14.95 -12.19 -7.84
C ALA A 139 -14.52 -13.49 -8.54
N ASP A 140 -13.78 -14.34 -7.84
CA ASP A 140 -13.28 -15.63 -8.35
C ASP A 140 -14.37 -16.71 -8.43
N SER A 141 -15.41 -16.63 -7.60
CA SER A 141 -16.46 -17.67 -7.49
C SER A 141 -17.33 -17.84 -8.75
N GLY A 142 -17.28 -16.89 -9.69
CA GLY A 142 -18.16 -16.85 -10.86
C GLY A 142 -19.57 -16.33 -10.58
N VAL A 143 -19.88 -15.91 -9.35
CA VAL A 143 -21.21 -15.36 -8.98
C VAL A 143 -21.58 -14.09 -9.76
N LEU A 144 -20.58 -13.34 -10.23
CA LEU A 144 -20.75 -12.16 -11.09
C LEU A 144 -20.87 -12.52 -12.59
N GLY A 145 -20.69 -13.79 -12.95
CA GLY A 145 -20.52 -14.22 -14.35
C GLY A 145 -19.18 -13.73 -14.92
N SER A 146 -19.14 -13.47 -16.23
CA SER A 146 -17.95 -12.87 -16.86
C SER A 146 -17.85 -11.41 -16.49
N LEU A 147 -16.78 -11.02 -15.78
CA LEU A 147 -16.48 -9.64 -15.44
C LEU A 147 -16.36 -8.78 -16.71
N ARG A 148 -16.95 -7.58 -16.67
CA ARG A 148 -17.03 -6.65 -17.80
C ARG A 148 -16.23 -5.40 -17.52
N TYR A 149 -16.52 -4.76 -16.39
CA TYR A 149 -15.83 -3.54 -16.02
C TYR A 149 -15.77 -3.30 -14.51
N VAL A 150 -14.87 -2.37 -14.13
CA VAL A 150 -14.76 -1.79 -12.80
C VAL A 150 -14.92 -0.27 -12.86
N GLU A 151 -15.62 0.30 -11.89
CA GLU A 151 -15.69 1.75 -11.68
C GLU A 151 -15.12 2.09 -10.31
N ILE A 152 -14.29 3.13 -10.24
CA ILE A 152 -13.72 3.66 -9.00
C ILE A 152 -14.17 5.11 -8.82
N LEU A 153 -14.67 5.43 -7.64
CA LEU A 153 -14.94 6.79 -7.20
C LEU A 153 -14.35 6.98 -5.81
N LEU A 154 -13.39 7.89 -5.71
CA LEU A 154 -12.89 8.39 -4.43
C LEU A 154 -12.93 9.90 -4.44
N THR A 155 -13.82 10.50 -3.66
CA THR A 155 -13.89 11.95 -3.52
C THR A 155 -13.76 12.37 -2.06
N GLN A 156 -13.15 13.53 -1.83
CA GLN A 156 -13.10 14.19 -0.54
C GLN A 156 -13.24 15.70 -0.74
N PRO A 157 -13.84 16.41 0.23
CA PRO A 157 -13.75 17.86 0.27
C PRO A 157 -12.31 18.33 0.40
N ASP A 158 -12.07 19.54 -0.11
CA ASP A 158 -10.81 20.22 0.16
C ASP A 158 -10.64 20.40 1.68
N LYS A 159 -9.42 20.15 2.16
CA LYS A 159 -9.06 20.28 3.57
C LYS A 159 -8.08 21.43 3.68
N PRO A 160 -8.54 22.61 4.14
CA PRO A 160 -7.66 23.75 4.35
C PRO A 160 -6.51 23.32 5.25
N LEU A 161 -5.27 23.48 4.77
CA LEU A 161 -4.10 23.17 5.56
C LEU A 161 -3.99 24.23 6.67
N ALA A 162 -3.91 23.76 7.92
CA ALA A 162 -3.57 24.61 9.04
C ALA A 162 -2.04 24.80 9.03
N ASP A 163 -1.59 26.05 8.96
CA ASP A 163 -0.20 26.53 8.97
C ASP A 163 0.55 26.56 7.62
N ASP A 164 1.64 27.36 7.60
CA ASP A 164 2.51 27.63 6.44
C ASP A 164 3.31 26.38 5.96
N GLU A 165 3.26 25.26 6.68
CA GLU A 165 3.92 24.00 6.30
C GLU A 165 2.91 22.99 5.73
N GLN A 166 3.02 22.73 4.43
CA GLN A 166 2.20 21.72 3.78
C GLN A 166 2.55 20.31 4.28
N PRO A 167 1.59 19.40 4.53
CA PRO A 167 1.88 18.02 4.87
C PRO A 167 2.72 17.33 3.79
N TRP A 168 3.68 16.51 4.17
CA TRP A 168 4.57 15.83 3.21
C TRP A 168 3.83 15.00 2.15
N ARG A 169 2.60 14.54 2.46
CA ARG A 169 1.75 13.74 1.56
C ARG A 169 1.24 14.48 0.32
N VAL A 170 1.39 15.81 0.28
CA VAL A 170 1.01 16.65 -0.87
C VAL A 170 2.21 17.40 -1.46
N GLN A 171 3.43 17.02 -1.04
CA GLN A 171 4.69 17.53 -1.58
C GLN A 171 5.24 16.51 -2.59
N PRO A 172 5.18 16.77 -3.92
CA PRO A 172 5.54 15.80 -4.95
C PRO A 172 6.96 15.22 -4.80
N GLU A 173 7.91 16.02 -4.35
CA GLU A 173 9.30 15.63 -4.12
C GLU A 173 9.48 14.64 -2.96
N ILE A 174 8.50 14.56 -2.03
CA ILE A 174 8.53 13.64 -0.89
C ILE A 174 7.62 12.44 -1.12
N ALA A 175 6.39 12.68 -1.62
CA ALA A 175 5.34 11.68 -1.76
C ALA A 175 5.24 11.06 -3.16
N GLY A 176 5.81 11.71 -4.19
CA GLY A 176 5.66 11.33 -5.60
C GLY A 176 4.44 11.95 -6.29
N GLY A 177 3.61 12.68 -5.56
CA GLY A 177 2.43 13.39 -6.06
C GLY A 177 1.56 13.90 -4.92
N GLY A 178 0.26 14.04 -5.18
CA GLY A 178 -0.73 14.46 -4.20
C GLY A 178 -1.37 13.28 -3.45
N HIS A 179 -2.54 13.53 -2.88
CA HIS A 179 -3.34 12.49 -2.20
C HIS A 179 -3.67 11.30 -3.10
N PHE A 180 -3.71 11.50 -4.42
CA PHE A 180 -3.91 10.43 -5.39
C PHE A 180 -2.87 9.32 -5.24
N VAL A 181 -1.57 9.65 -5.16
CA VAL A 181 -0.50 8.63 -5.09
C VAL A 181 -0.60 7.80 -3.80
N ASP A 182 -0.92 8.44 -2.67
CA ASP A 182 -1.10 7.74 -1.40
C ASP A 182 -2.34 6.83 -1.43
N LEU A 183 -3.48 7.35 -1.86
CA LEU A 183 -4.77 6.67 -1.72
C LEU A 183 -5.08 5.73 -2.89
N ALA A 184 -4.91 6.17 -4.14
CA ALA A 184 -5.23 5.36 -5.30
C ALA A 184 -4.36 4.10 -5.42
N SER A 185 -3.11 4.15 -4.93
CA SER A 185 -2.21 2.99 -4.90
C SER A 185 -2.86 1.76 -4.23
N HIS A 186 -3.69 1.97 -3.22
CA HIS A 186 -4.39 0.88 -2.54
C HIS A 186 -5.44 0.19 -3.42
N THR A 187 -6.29 0.97 -4.09
CA THR A 187 -7.36 0.42 -4.93
C THR A 187 -6.77 -0.17 -6.21
N LEU A 188 -5.81 0.52 -6.83
CA LEU A 188 -5.17 0.07 -8.07
C LEU A 188 -4.36 -1.22 -7.87
N ASP A 189 -3.59 -1.33 -6.78
CA ASP A 189 -2.92 -2.59 -6.41
C ASP A 189 -3.90 -3.74 -6.20
N PHE A 190 -4.98 -3.49 -5.44
CA PHE A 190 -5.93 -4.55 -5.14
C PHE A 190 -6.68 -5.01 -6.40
N LEU A 191 -7.01 -4.10 -7.31
CA LEU A 191 -7.64 -4.45 -8.58
C LEU A 191 -6.68 -5.20 -9.53
N ASP A 192 -5.40 -4.86 -9.56
CA ASP A 192 -4.37 -5.66 -10.24
C ASP A 192 -4.35 -7.11 -9.70
N TYR A 193 -4.51 -7.28 -8.39
CA TYR A 193 -4.56 -8.60 -7.75
C TYR A 193 -5.85 -9.38 -8.02
N VAL A 194 -7.00 -8.70 -8.10
CA VAL A 194 -8.31 -9.35 -8.30
C VAL A 194 -8.61 -9.61 -9.78
N LEU A 195 -8.24 -8.68 -10.67
CA LEU A 195 -8.70 -8.68 -12.06
C LEU A 195 -7.65 -9.15 -13.07
N SER A 196 -6.38 -9.27 -12.68
CA SER A 196 -5.15 -9.38 -13.50
C SER A 196 -4.40 -8.04 -13.62
N PRO A 197 -3.13 -8.04 -14.07
CA PRO A 197 -2.38 -6.80 -14.25
C PRO A 197 -3.03 -5.81 -15.21
N VAL A 198 -2.78 -4.52 -14.99
CA VAL A 198 -3.19 -3.47 -15.94
C VAL A 198 -2.27 -3.50 -17.16
N LYS A 199 -2.87 -3.70 -18.34
CA LYS A 199 -2.19 -3.75 -19.64
C LYS A 199 -1.94 -2.35 -20.22
N SER A 200 -2.93 -1.45 -20.12
CA SER A 200 -2.79 -0.08 -20.59
C SER A 200 -3.67 0.88 -19.80
N VAL A 201 -3.25 2.15 -19.70
CA VAL A 201 -3.98 3.20 -18.99
C VAL A 201 -3.84 4.54 -19.70
N ARG A 202 -4.89 5.36 -19.61
CA ARG A 202 -4.90 6.76 -20.03
C ARG A 202 -5.69 7.58 -19.03
N GLY A 203 -5.30 8.82 -18.82
CA GLY A 203 -6.02 9.71 -17.90
C GLY A 203 -5.63 11.16 -18.06
N PHE A 204 -6.23 11.96 -17.21
CA PHE A 204 -5.95 13.38 -17.05
C PHE A 204 -5.81 13.68 -15.56
N ALA A 205 -4.76 14.40 -15.19
CA ALA A 205 -4.56 14.91 -13.84
C ALA A 205 -4.55 16.44 -13.86
N ARG A 206 -5.25 17.08 -12.92
CA ARG A 206 -5.31 18.55 -12.79
C ARG A 206 -5.19 18.93 -11.31
N ASN A 207 -4.94 20.22 -11.12
CA ASN A 207 -5.08 20.90 -9.85
C ASN A 207 -6.16 21.97 -10.04
N GLN A 208 -7.34 21.74 -9.46
CA GLN A 208 -8.53 22.60 -9.62
C GLN A 208 -8.88 23.37 -8.35
N GLY A 209 -8.64 22.78 -7.17
CA GLY A 209 -8.84 23.36 -5.86
C GLY A 209 -7.68 24.23 -5.37
N ALA A 210 -6.45 23.96 -5.82
CA ALA A 210 -5.25 24.78 -5.54
C ALA A 210 -4.90 24.95 -4.05
N ALA A 211 -5.32 24.03 -3.18
CA ALA A 211 -4.94 24.01 -1.76
C ALA A 211 -3.47 23.61 -1.54
N TYR A 212 -2.86 22.92 -2.50
CA TYR A 212 -1.46 22.49 -2.52
C TYR A 212 -0.97 22.37 -3.98
N PRO A 213 0.35 22.28 -4.26
CA PRO A 213 0.90 22.29 -5.63
C PRO A 213 0.70 20.99 -6.42
N ALA A 214 0.57 19.85 -5.74
CA ALA A 214 0.35 18.55 -6.38
C ALA A 214 -1.04 18.45 -7.05
N GLU A 215 -1.27 17.41 -7.84
CA GLU A 215 -2.59 17.12 -8.41
C GLU A 215 -3.64 16.86 -7.32
N ASP A 216 -4.84 17.40 -7.49
CA ASP A 216 -5.98 17.19 -6.59
C ASP A 216 -7.13 16.43 -7.26
N ILE A 217 -7.10 16.29 -8.59
CA ILE A 217 -8.09 15.51 -9.33
C ILE A 217 -7.42 14.70 -10.44
N VAL A 218 -7.78 13.43 -10.51
CA VAL A 218 -7.33 12.47 -11.52
C VAL A 218 -8.52 11.70 -12.05
N SER A 219 -8.66 11.67 -13.37
CA SER A 219 -9.65 10.84 -14.07
C SER A 219 -8.94 9.91 -15.04
N GLY A 220 -9.31 8.63 -15.05
CA GLY A 220 -8.58 7.62 -15.81
C GLY A 220 -9.45 6.48 -16.34
N ALA A 221 -8.96 5.84 -17.39
CA ALA A 221 -9.47 4.59 -17.94
C ALA A 221 -8.32 3.61 -18.18
N PHE A 222 -8.53 2.33 -17.90
CA PHE A 222 -7.52 1.29 -18.02
C PHE A 222 -8.10 -0.04 -18.54
N GLU A 223 -7.26 -0.82 -19.22
CA GLU A 223 -7.55 -2.17 -19.71
C GLU A 223 -6.69 -3.15 -18.91
N PHE A 224 -7.31 -4.19 -18.35
CA PHE A 224 -6.60 -5.30 -17.69
C PHE A 224 -6.19 -6.37 -18.70
N GLU A 225 -5.17 -7.17 -18.39
CA GLU A 225 -4.74 -8.30 -19.21
C GLU A 225 -5.85 -9.33 -19.46
N SER A 226 -6.79 -9.45 -18.50
CA SER A 226 -8.01 -10.26 -18.61
C SER A 226 -9.04 -9.72 -19.61
N GLY A 227 -8.84 -8.50 -20.15
CA GLY A 227 -9.78 -7.82 -21.03
C GLY A 227 -10.90 -7.05 -20.30
N VAL A 228 -10.94 -7.09 -18.96
CA VAL A 228 -11.83 -6.24 -18.16
C VAL A 228 -11.42 -4.78 -18.38
N LEU A 229 -12.41 -3.88 -18.48
CA LEU A 229 -12.18 -2.44 -18.59
C LEU A 229 -12.37 -1.75 -17.25
N GLY A 230 -11.66 -0.66 -17.01
CA GLY A 230 -11.78 0.12 -15.79
C GLY A 230 -11.90 1.60 -16.06
N SER A 231 -12.63 2.29 -15.21
CA SER A 231 -12.64 3.76 -15.12
C SER A 231 -12.51 4.18 -13.67
N GLY A 232 -11.90 5.34 -13.43
CA GLY A 232 -11.70 5.86 -12.09
C GLY A 232 -11.72 7.39 -12.04
N LEU A 233 -12.31 7.92 -10.97
CA LEU A 233 -12.24 9.33 -10.60
C LEU A 233 -11.75 9.43 -9.15
N TRP A 234 -10.67 10.17 -8.97
CA TRP A 234 -10.13 10.56 -7.68
C TRP A 234 -10.16 12.09 -7.59
N SER A 235 -10.83 12.66 -6.60
CA SER A 235 -10.96 14.12 -6.47
C SER A 235 -10.91 14.54 -5.01
N PHE A 236 -9.92 15.34 -4.65
CA PHE A 236 -9.66 15.82 -3.29
C PHE A 236 -10.03 17.30 -3.13
N SER A 237 -10.88 17.79 -4.03
CA SER A 237 -11.45 19.14 -4.05
C SER A 237 -12.95 19.10 -4.37
N SER A 238 -13.63 18.02 -3.97
CA SER A 238 -15.04 17.77 -4.26
C SER A 238 -15.99 18.37 -3.21
N PHE A 239 -17.30 18.29 -3.45
CA PHE A 239 -18.30 18.76 -2.48
C PHE A 239 -18.44 17.82 -1.26
N GLU A 240 -18.38 16.51 -1.49
CA GLU A 240 -18.64 15.49 -0.46
C GLU A 240 -17.64 14.33 -0.54
N ASP A 241 -17.55 13.60 0.57
CA ASP A 241 -16.81 12.34 0.64
C ASP A 241 -17.56 11.22 -0.10
N ALA A 242 -16.84 10.47 -0.94
CA ALA A 242 -17.34 9.23 -1.52
C ALA A 242 -16.19 8.23 -1.64
N ASP A 243 -16.45 6.95 -1.35
CA ASP A 243 -15.49 5.87 -1.52
C ASP A 243 -16.23 4.62 -2.01
N ARG A 244 -16.16 4.39 -3.32
CA ARG A 244 -16.93 3.33 -3.98
C ARG A 244 -16.14 2.70 -5.09
N VAL A 245 -16.08 1.37 -5.06
CA VAL A 245 -15.62 0.52 -6.16
C VAL A 245 -16.76 -0.41 -6.55
N THR A 246 -17.08 -0.44 -7.84
CA THR A 246 -18.13 -1.32 -8.39
C THR A 246 -17.52 -2.26 -9.40
N LEU A 247 -17.58 -3.57 -9.15
CA LEU A 247 -17.26 -4.62 -10.12
C LEU A 247 -18.55 -5.13 -10.76
N VAL A 248 -18.62 -5.09 -12.09
CA VAL A 248 -19.80 -5.51 -12.85
C VAL A 248 -19.44 -6.66 -13.77
N GLY A 249 -20.20 -7.76 -13.65
CA GLY A 249 -20.12 -8.89 -14.55
C GLY A 249 -21.46 -9.15 -15.26
N SER A 250 -21.50 -10.18 -16.09
CA SER A 250 -22.70 -10.53 -16.88
C SER A 250 -23.88 -11.06 -16.07
N ALA A 251 -23.67 -11.47 -14.82
CA ALA A 251 -24.70 -12.08 -13.97
C ALA A 251 -24.97 -11.31 -12.66
N GLY A 252 -24.18 -10.28 -12.36
CA GLY A 252 -24.33 -9.49 -11.15
C GLY A 252 -23.31 -8.37 -11.04
N LYS A 253 -23.40 -7.63 -9.93
CA LYS A 253 -22.43 -6.60 -9.55
C LYS A 253 -22.08 -6.70 -8.07
N MET A 254 -20.89 -6.24 -7.72
CA MET A 254 -20.40 -6.13 -6.36
C MET A 254 -19.90 -4.71 -6.11
N THR A 255 -20.33 -4.11 -5.00
CA THR A 255 -19.94 -2.76 -4.59
C THR A 255 -19.25 -2.81 -3.22
N PHE A 256 -18.14 -2.10 -3.07
CA PHE A 256 -17.41 -2.00 -1.79
C PHE A 256 -16.64 -0.69 -1.69
N ALA A 257 -16.26 -0.30 -0.47
CA ALA A 257 -15.39 0.83 -0.20
C ALA A 257 -13.94 0.39 0.04
N THR A 258 -12.96 1.20 -0.39
CA THR A 258 -11.54 0.91 -0.17
C THR A 258 -11.10 1.24 1.26
N PHE A 259 -11.60 2.33 1.83
CA PHE A 259 -11.23 2.95 3.10
C PHE A 259 -12.38 3.01 4.07
N ALA A 260 -13.59 3.39 3.62
CA ALA A 260 -14.74 3.46 4.49
C ALA A 260 -15.08 2.07 5.07
N ALA A 261 -15.61 2.06 6.29
CA ALA A 261 -16.05 0.83 6.96
C ALA A 261 -17.45 0.41 6.46
N GLU A 262 -17.63 0.38 5.14
CA GLU A 262 -18.89 -0.02 4.51
C GLU A 262 -18.90 -1.52 4.20
N PRO A 263 -20.08 -2.17 4.30
CA PRO A 263 -20.24 -3.55 3.90
C PRO A 263 -19.98 -3.78 2.40
N VAL A 264 -19.57 -5.00 2.06
CA VAL A 264 -19.54 -5.44 0.65
C VAL A 264 -20.96 -5.82 0.25
N VAL A 265 -21.45 -5.26 -0.85
CA VAL A 265 -22.80 -5.51 -1.36
C VAL A 265 -22.70 -6.29 -2.66
N LEU A 266 -23.33 -7.48 -2.71
CA LEU A 266 -23.44 -8.31 -3.91
C LEU A 266 -24.89 -8.31 -4.39
N GLU A 267 -25.10 -8.03 -5.66
CA GLU A 267 -26.42 -8.01 -6.31
C GLU A 267 -26.42 -8.92 -7.53
N THR A 268 -27.31 -9.90 -7.56
CA THR A 268 -27.49 -10.86 -8.67
C THR A 268 -28.98 -11.07 -8.95
N ALA A 269 -29.31 -11.89 -9.95
CA ALA A 269 -30.69 -12.34 -10.16
C ALA A 269 -31.29 -13.09 -8.96
N ALA A 270 -30.45 -13.68 -8.10
CA ALA A 270 -30.90 -14.36 -6.87
C ALA A 270 -31.21 -13.38 -5.72
N GLY A 271 -30.92 -12.09 -5.89
CA GLY A 271 -31.18 -11.04 -4.91
C GLY A 271 -29.92 -10.33 -4.42
N ARG A 272 -30.07 -9.60 -3.32
CA ARG A 272 -29.04 -8.76 -2.70
C ARG A 272 -28.50 -9.41 -1.42
N GLN A 273 -27.18 -9.52 -1.33
CA GLN A 273 -26.44 -10.00 -0.16
C GLN A 273 -25.52 -8.91 0.37
N ILE A 274 -25.39 -8.83 1.70
CA ILE A 274 -24.52 -7.88 2.39
C ILE A 274 -23.53 -8.67 3.23
N PHE A 275 -22.24 -8.37 3.07
CA PHE A 275 -21.17 -8.94 3.88
C PHE A 275 -20.54 -7.82 4.71
N ASP A 276 -20.89 -7.78 5.99
CA ASP A 276 -20.26 -6.88 6.97
C ASP A 276 -19.07 -7.60 7.63
N ILE A 277 -17.87 -7.19 7.23
CA ILE A 277 -16.61 -7.82 7.68
C ILE A 277 -15.74 -6.72 8.29
N PRO A 278 -15.66 -6.66 9.63
CA PRO A 278 -14.89 -5.63 10.31
C PRO A 278 -13.39 -5.79 10.05
N HIS A 279 -12.68 -4.67 10.11
CA HIS A 279 -11.22 -4.70 10.08
C HIS A 279 -10.65 -5.20 11.41
N PRO A 280 -9.61 -6.04 11.40
CA PRO A 280 -8.85 -6.32 12.61
C PRO A 280 -8.20 -5.03 13.12
N ALA A 281 -7.93 -4.96 14.44
CA ALA A 281 -7.29 -3.81 15.05
C ALA A 281 -5.95 -3.45 14.38
N HIS A 282 -5.18 -4.48 13.99
CA HIS A 282 -3.90 -4.34 13.30
C HIS A 282 -4.05 -4.78 11.84
N VAL A 283 -4.47 -3.84 10.98
CA VAL A 283 -4.81 -4.13 9.58
C VAL A 283 -3.67 -4.72 8.74
N GLN A 284 -2.41 -4.55 9.14
CA GLN A 284 -1.27 -5.15 8.44
C GLN A 284 -0.96 -6.57 8.91
N GLN A 285 -1.47 -7.01 10.06
CA GLN A 285 -1.13 -8.32 10.65
C GLN A 285 -1.36 -9.50 9.69
N PRO A 286 -2.47 -9.58 8.93
CA PRO A 286 -2.65 -10.69 7.98
C PRO A 286 -1.57 -10.78 6.90
N LEU A 287 -1.11 -9.64 6.37
CA LEU A 287 -0.05 -9.63 5.36
C LEU A 287 1.31 -9.90 6.00
N ILE A 288 1.59 -9.31 7.17
CA ILE A 288 2.82 -9.56 7.93
C ILE A 288 2.95 -11.05 8.27
N GLN A 289 1.84 -11.73 8.59
CA GLN A 289 1.88 -13.18 8.79
C GLN A 289 2.36 -13.91 7.54
N GLN A 290 1.82 -13.59 6.35
CA GLN A 290 2.29 -14.21 5.10
C GLN A 290 3.76 -13.90 4.79
N VAL A 291 4.24 -12.70 5.12
CA VAL A 291 5.66 -12.35 4.99
C VAL A 291 6.51 -13.24 5.90
N VAL A 292 6.11 -13.41 7.17
CA VAL A 292 6.83 -14.27 8.13
C VAL A 292 6.80 -15.73 7.68
N ASP A 293 5.66 -16.22 7.22
CA ASP A 293 5.48 -17.57 6.71
C ASP A 293 6.39 -17.82 5.48
N GLU A 294 6.54 -16.85 4.57
CA GLU A 294 7.48 -16.95 3.46
C GLU A 294 8.94 -16.95 3.92
N LEU A 295 9.30 -16.13 4.90
CA LEU A 295 10.65 -16.13 5.48
C LEU A 295 10.98 -17.44 6.23
N HIS A 296 9.97 -18.18 6.67
CA HIS A 296 10.12 -19.55 7.19
C HIS A 296 9.99 -20.64 6.12
N GLY A 297 9.82 -20.27 4.85
CA GLY A 297 9.73 -21.22 3.73
C GLY A 297 8.42 -21.99 3.65
N GLN A 298 7.33 -21.46 4.22
CA GLN A 298 6.04 -22.15 4.33
C GLN A 298 5.09 -21.83 3.17
N CYS A 299 4.96 -20.55 2.81
CA CYS A 299 4.11 -20.11 1.70
C CYS A 299 4.72 -18.91 0.96
N ARG A 300 4.08 -18.45 -0.12
CA ARG A 300 4.47 -17.20 -0.77
C ARG A 300 3.50 -16.10 -0.37
N CYS A 301 4.06 -14.95 0.01
CA CYS A 301 3.36 -13.71 0.23
C CYS A 301 2.79 -13.19 -1.10
N VAL A 302 1.55 -12.70 -1.03
CA VAL A 302 0.82 -12.20 -2.20
C VAL A 302 1.23 -10.77 -2.61
N SER A 303 2.17 -10.14 -1.89
CA SER A 303 2.59 -8.76 -2.10
C SER A 303 4.11 -8.64 -2.18
N THR A 304 4.59 -8.39 -3.38
CA THR A 304 6.02 -8.37 -3.75
C THR A 304 6.40 -7.05 -4.41
N GLY A 305 7.71 -6.82 -4.58
CA GLY A 305 8.23 -5.69 -5.34
C GLY A 305 7.64 -5.59 -6.76
N GLU A 306 7.43 -6.72 -7.44
CA GLU A 306 6.81 -6.75 -8.78
C GLU A 306 5.40 -6.15 -8.79
N ASN A 307 4.61 -6.43 -7.75
CA ASN A 307 3.28 -5.84 -7.60
C ASN A 307 3.35 -4.33 -7.41
N GLY A 308 4.26 -3.87 -6.54
CA GLY A 308 4.50 -2.44 -6.33
C GLY A 308 4.98 -1.70 -7.57
N LEU A 309 5.86 -2.30 -8.36
CA LEU A 309 6.29 -1.75 -9.66
C LEU A 309 5.10 -1.57 -10.62
N ARG A 310 4.24 -2.59 -10.75
CA ARG A 310 3.06 -2.51 -11.62
C ARG A 310 2.11 -1.40 -11.19
N THR A 311 1.79 -1.32 -9.89
CA THR A 311 0.92 -0.26 -9.35
C THR A 311 1.53 1.13 -9.57
N THR A 312 2.81 1.32 -9.28
CA THR A 312 3.50 2.60 -9.49
C THR A 312 3.51 3.00 -10.96
N ARG A 313 3.72 2.05 -11.88
CA ARG A 313 3.69 2.31 -13.33
C ARG A 313 2.31 2.80 -13.80
N VAL A 314 1.22 2.23 -13.27
CA VAL A 314 -0.15 2.68 -13.59
C VAL A 314 -0.37 4.11 -13.10
N MET A 315 -0.02 4.40 -11.85
CA MET A 315 -0.15 5.75 -11.28
C MET A 315 0.68 6.77 -12.07
N GLN A 316 1.94 6.45 -12.37
CA GLN A 316 2.83 7.33 -13.13
C GLN A 316 2.28 7.66 -14.52
N GLN A 317 1.65 6.68 -15.21
CA GLN A 317 1.01 6.92 -16.50
C GLN A 317 -0.26 7.77 -16.40
N LEU A 318 -1.07 7.61 -15.34
CA LEU A 318 -2.24 8.44 -15.08
C LEU A 318 -1.88 9.91 -14.82
N LEU A 319 -0.73 10.15 -14.21
CA LEU A 319 -0.22 11.48 -13.86
C LEU A 319 0.67 12.10 -14.94
N ALA A 320 0.94 11.36 -16.03
CA ALA A 320 1.96 11.74 -17.00
C ALA A 320 1.67 13.07 -17.69
N ASP A 321 0.41 13.51 -17.83
CA ASP A 321 0.09 14.82 -18.42
C ASP A 321 0.27 16.01 -17.47
N TYR A 322 0.29 15.77 -16.15
CA TYR A 322 0.46 16.81 -15.15
C TYR A 322 1.94 17.07 -14.83
N TYR A 323 2.73 16.01 -14.68
CA TYR A 323 4.16 16.11 -14.36
C TYR A 323 5.07 16.08 -15.59
N ARG A 324 4.51 16.32 -16.78
CA ARG A 324 5.30 16.51 -18.01
C ARG A 324 5.94 17.90 -17.96
N GLU A 325 7.27 17.95 -18.02
CA GLU A 325 8.04 19.16 -18.36
C GLU A 325 7.73 19.61 -19.80
#